data_AF-A0A956PQZ0-F1
#
_entry.id   AF-A0A956PQZ0-F1
#
_cell.length_a   1.000
_cell.length_b   1.000
_cell.length_c   1.000
_cell.angle_alpha   90.00
_cell.angle_beta   90.00
_cell.angle_gamma   90.00
#
_symmetry.space_group_name_H-M   'P 1'
#
loop_
_entity.id
_entity.type
_entity.pdbx_description
1 polymer ?
#
loop_
_entity_poly.entity_id
_entity_poly.type
_entity_poly.pdbx_seq_one_letter_code
_entity_poly.pdbx_strand_id
1 'polypeptide(L)'
;QFWLNAADADVVNMVRIFSKQTQEEVEARIQAHEEDPGSRSLQHSLAEEVTSLVHGAESLESAKRASRLLFSSDSADLQGFTAEELQDVFEGVPSGTISREKLEGGLNIVDLMMETQAIPSKKEAKRLIAQGGLRVNLEPCEAADTELTASDILHNKLIWLKKGKKKNHIVFVE
;
A
#
# COMPACT_ATOMS: atom_id res chain seq x y z
N GLN A 1 5.27 8.00 3.67
CA GLN A 1 6.12 6.78 3.63
C GLN A 1 7.60 7.08 3.86
N PHE A 2 8.17 8.12 3.23
CA PHE A 2 9.58 8.51 3.43
C PHE A 2 10.00 8.61 4.91
N TRP A 3 9.29 9.41 5.70
CA TRP A 3 9.55 9.60 7.14
C TRP A 3 9.39 8.32 7.98
N LEU A 4 8.37 7.49 7.68
CA LEU A 4 8.10 6.24 8.38
C LEU A 4 9.21 5.19 8.18
N ASN A 5 9.90 5.25 7.04
CA ASN A 5 10.96 4.32 6.68
C ASN A 5 12.37 4.81 7.06
N ALA A 6 12.50 6.02 7.62
CA ALA A 6 13.78 6.58 8.05
C ALA A 6 14.44 5.72 9.14
N ALA A 7 15.77 5.61 9.10
CA ALA A 7 16.53 4.92 10.14
C ALA A 7 16.46 5.70 11.46
N ASP A 8 16.64 5.01 12.59
CA ASP A 8 16.55 5.63 13.93
C ASP A 8 17.54 6.79 14.10
N ALA A 9 18.79 6.61 13.64
CA ALA A 9 19.79 7.67 13.68
C ALA A 9 19.42 8.89 12.82
N ASP A 10 18.76 8.66 11.68
CA ASP A 10 18.35 9.74 10.77
C ASP A 10 17.16 10.50 11.33
N VAL A 11 16.13 9.80 11.83
CA VAL A 11 14.91 10.44 12.35
C VAL A 11 15.20 11.34 13.56
N VAL A 12 16.18 10.97 14.40
CA VAL A 12 16.64 11.81 15.53
C VAL A 12 17.24 13.14 15.06
N ASN A 13 18.00 13.13 13.96
CA ASN A 13 18.51 14.37 13.38
C ASN A 13 17.40 15.16 12.67
N MET A 14 16.53 14.44 11.96
CA MET A 14 15.44 15.06 11.21
C MET A 14 14.42 15.75 12.14
N VAL A 15 14.07 15.15 13.28
CA VAL A 15 13.10 15.77 14.21
C VAL A 15 13.60 17.09 14.77
N ARG A 16 14.92 17.22 15.02
CA ARG A 16 15.54 18.47 15.47
C ARG A 16 15.53 19.58 14.41
N ILE A 17 15.48 19.21 13.13
CA ILE A 17 15.52 20.15 12.01
C ILE A 17 14.11 20.55 11.56
N PHE A 18 13.20 19.58 11.50
CA PHE A 18 11.89 19.76 10.85
C PHE A 18 10.72 19.96 11.83
N SER A 19 10.88 19.61 13.12
CA SER A 19 9.82 19.85 14.11
C SER A 19 9.70 21.35 14.43
N LYS A 20 8.48 21.79 14.67
CA LYS A 20 8.14 23.14 15.16
C LYS A 20 8.12 23.24 16.68
N GLN A 21 8.33 22.13 17.36
CA GLN A 21 8.33 22.05 18.81
C GLN A 21 9.55 22.70 19.44
N THR A 22 9.48 22.90 20.76
CA THR A 22 10.65 23.39 21.50
C THR A 22 11.72 22.30 21.58
N GLN A 23 12.96 22.72 21.81
CA GLN A 23 14.08 21.79 21.99
C GLN A 23 13.82 20.79 23.12
N GLU A 24 13.21 21.23 24.22
CA GLU A 24 12.89 20.39 25.37
C GLU A 24 11.87 19.29 25.00
N GLU A 25 10.83 19.63 24.25
CA GLU A 25 9.84 18.67 23.75
C GLU A 25 10.46 17.66 22.77
N VAL A 26 11.34 18.12 21.89
CA VAL A 26 12.04 17.25 20.92
C VAL A 26 12.95 16.26 21.64
N GLU A 27 13.75 16.70 22.61
CA GLU A 27 14.64 15.81 23.37
C GLU A 27 13.84 14.79 24.20
N ALA A 28 12.70 15.19 24.79
CA ALA A 28 11.81 14.26 25.48
C ALA A 28 11.25 13.16 24.56
N ARG A 29 10.89 13.51 23.31
CA ARG A 29 10.44 12.55 22.30
C ARG A 29 11.56 11.62 21.84
N ILE A 30 12.78 12.12 21.70
CA ILE A 30 13.95 11.30 21.37
C ILE A 30 14.19 10.29 22.49
N GLN A 31 14.18 10.72 23.75
CA GLN A 31 14.35 9.83 24.89
C GLN A 31 13.28 8.73 24.95
N ALA A 32 12.00 9.09 24.76
CA ALA A 32 10.92 8.12 24.72
C ALA A 32 11.07 7.09 23.58
N HIS A 33 11.61 7.51 22.42
CA HIS A 33 11.92 6.60 21.32
C HIS A 33 13.13 5.71 21.61
N GLU A 34 14.14 6.20 22.32
CA GLU A 34 15.29 5.39 22.75
C GLU A 34 14.89 4.30 23.77
N GLU A 35 13.87 4.57 24.59
CA GLU A 35 13.31 3.59 25.53
C GLU A 35 12.53 2.46 24.83
N ASP A 36 11.84 2.76 23.73
CA ASP A 36 11.17 1.77 22.89
C ASP A 36 11.30 2.08 21.38
N PRO A 37 12.45 1.75 20.75
CA PRO A 37 12.65 2.01 19.33
C PRO A 37 11.71 1.20 18.44
N GLY A 38 11.22 0.06 18.95
CA GLY A 38 10.30 -0.83 18.23
C GLY A 38 8.94 -0.19 17.97
N SER A 39 8.52 0.74 18.83
CA SER A 39 7.29 1.53 18.65
C SER A 39 7.32 2.44 17.42
N ARG A 40 8.51 2.82 16.95
CA ARG A 40 8.73 3.82 15.90
C ARG A 40 8.01 5.15 16.15
N SER A 41 7.82 5.51 17.42
CA SER A 41 7.05 6.68 17.84
C SER A 41 7.58 7.99 17.24
N LEU A 42 8.91 8.13 17.13
CA LEU A 42 9.53 9.32 16.57
C LEU A 42 9.29 9.46 15.06
N GLN A 43 9.39 8.36 14.31
CA GLN A 43 9.07 8.36 12.88
C GLN A 43 7.60 8.69 12.63
N HIS A 44 6.69 8.12 13.42
CA HIS A 44 5.27 8.41 13.33
C HIS A 44 4.99 9.88 13.60
N SER A 45 5.49 10.41 14.73
CA SER A 45 5.28 11.80 15.11
C SER A 45 5.82 12.78 14.08
N LEU A 46 7.05 12.55 13.59
CA LEU A 46 7.65 13.43 12.58
C LEU A 46 6.91 13.35 11.23
N ALA A 47 6.49 12.16 10.82
CA ALA A 47 5.71 11.98 9.60
C ALA A 47 4.40 12.77 9.67
N GLU A 48 3.71 12.73 10.81
CA GLU A 48 2.46 13.47 10.99
C GLU A 48 2.67 14.98 10.95
N GLU A 49 3.66 15.48 11.69
CA GLU A 49 3.95 16.90 11.79
C GLU A 49 4.33 17.51 10.44
N VAL A 50 5.26 16.89 9.72
CA VAL A 50 5.75 17.41 8.44
C VAL A 50 4.70 17.27 7.34
N THR A 51 3.95 16.16 7.31
CA THR A 51 2.90 15.98 6.30
C THR A 51 1.76 16.98 6.53
N SER A 52 1.35 17.20 7.78
CA SER A 52 0.35 18.22 8.13
C SER A 52 0.82 19.63 7.79
N LEU A 53 2.10 19.92 8.02
CA LEU A 53 2.69 21.23 7.72
C LEU A 53 2.68 21.57 6.23
N VAL A 54 3.05 20.62 5.38
CA VAL A 54 3.21 20.85 3.94
C VAL A 54 1.90 20.70 3.18
N HIS A 55 1.05 19.75 3.59
CA HIS A 55 -0.15 19.37 2.83
C HIS A 55 -1.47 19.68 3.56
N GLY A 56 -1.43 20.16 4.80
CA GLY A 56 -2.61 20.40 5.61
C GLY A 56 -3.18 19.15 6.28
N ALA A 57 -4.14 19.35 7.19
CA ALA A 57 -4.69 18.29 8.04
C ALA A 57 -5.49 17.23 7.24
N GLU A 58 -6.20 17.64 6.19
CA GLU A 58 -6.99 16.72 5.35
C GLU A 58 -6.09 15.73 4.60
N SER A 59 -4.98 16.19 4.05
CA SER A 59 -4.01 15.33 3.37
C SER A 59 -3.27 14.39 4.34
N LEU A 60 -3.05 14.81 5.59
CA LEU A 60 -2.51 13.90 6.62
C LEU A 60 -3.47 12.74 6.89
N GLU A 61 -4.75 13.03 7.12
CA GLU A 61 -5.75 11.98 7.35
C GLU A 61 -5.89 11.07 6.13
N SER A 62 -5.87 11.63 4.92
CA SER A 62 -5.82 10.85 3.68
C SER A 62 -4.59 9.93 3.63
N ALA A 63 -3.39 10.44 3.92
CA ALA A 63 -2.16 9.64 3.95
C ALA A 63 -2.17 8.55 5.04
N LYS A 64 -2.76 8.82 6.21
CA LYS A 64 -2.95 7.82 7.28
C LYS A 64 -3.92 6.72 6.85
N ARG A 65 -5.02 7.08 6.18
CA ARG A 65 -5.99 6.11 5.64
C ARG A 65 -5.35 5.27 4.53
N ALA A 66 -4.63 5.89 3.61
CA ALA A 66 -3.87 5.23 2.55
C ALA A 66 -2.83 4.23 3.08
N SER A 67 -2.03 4.67 4.06
CA SER A 67 -1.04 3.80 4.68
C SER A 67 -1.69 2.62 5.40
N ARG A 68 -2.78 2.85 6.13
CA ARG A 68 -3.54 1.76 6.77
C ARG A 68 -4.06 0.77 5.74
N LEU A 69 -4.63 1.27 4.65
CA LEU A 69 -5.17 0.44 3.59
C LEU A 69 -4.08 -0.44 2.96
N LEU A 70 -2.98 0.15 2.49
CA LEU A 70 -1.86 -0.56 1.83
C LEU A 70 -1.29 -1.71 2.68
N PHE A 71 -1.31 -1.56 4.00
CA PHE A 71 -0.83 -2.57 4.95
C PHE A 71 -1.95 -3.40 5.57
N SER A 72 -3.21 -3.11 5.28
CA SER A 72 -4.34 -3.89 5.73
C SER A 72 -4.30 -5.32 5.17
N SER A 73 -4.94 -6.20 5.91
CA SER A 73 -5.18 -7.61 5.60
C SER A 73 -6.65 -7.92 5.38
N ASP A 74 -7.56 -6.95 5.54
CA ASP A 74 -9.01 -7.15 5.48
C ASP A 74 -9.61 -6.48 4.25
N SER A 75 -10.35 -7.25 3.45
CA SER A 75 -11.05 -6.75 2.26
C SER A 75 -12.21 -5.82 2.62
N ALA A 76 -12.74 -5.88 3.85
CA ALA A 76 -13.76 -4.95 4.34
C ALA A 76 -13.28 -3.49 4.35
N ASP A 77 -11.98 -3.28 4.56
CA ASP A 77 -11.39 -1.93 4.54
C ASP A 77 -11.47 -1.29 3.15
N LEU A 78 -11.67 -2.06 2.07
CA LEU A 78 -11.80 -1.55 0.70
C LEU A 78 -13.17 -0.92 0.42
N GLN A 79 -14.20 -1.28 1.19
CA GLN A 79 -15.57 -0.80 0.96
C GLN A 79 -15.77 0.66 1.38
N GLY A 80 -14.91 1.18 2.26
CA GLY A 80 -14.99 2.56 2.76
C GLY A 80 -14.32 3.61 1.87
N PHE A 81 -13.68 3.21 0.77
CA PHE A 81 -12.94 4.11 -0.12
C PHE A 81 -13.65 4.27 -1.45
N THR A 82 -13.58 5.46 -2.03
CA THR A 82 -13.99 5.71 -3.41
C THR A 82 -12.89 5.30 -4.39
N ALA A 83 -13.24 5.17 -5.68
CA ALA A 83 -12.25 4.87 -6.71
C ALA A 83 -11.15 5.95 -6.83
N GLU A 84 -11.50 7.22 -6.60
CA GLU A 84 -10.58 8.36 -6.63
C GLU A 84 -9.60 8.30 -5.45
N GLU A 85 -10.11 8.05 -4.24
CA GLU A 85 -9.24 7.88 -3.07
C GLU A 85 -8.30 6.70 -3.24
N LEU A 86 -8.75 5.57 -3.79
CA LEU A 86 -7.87 4.44 -4.09
C LEU A 86 -6.80 4.80 -5.11
N GLN A 87 -7.13 5.57 -6.13
CA GLN A 87 -6.16 6.01 -7.13
C GLN A 87 -5.05 6.86 -6.50
N ASP A 88 -5.41 7.78 -5.61
CA ASP A 88 -4.44 8.59 -4.85
C ASP A 88 -3.62 7.73 -3.88
N VAL A 89 -4.25 6.76 -3.20
CA VAL A 89 -3.57 5.81 -2.28
C VAL A 89 -2.53 4.97 -3.02
N PHE A 90 -2.82 4.60 -4.25
CA PHE A 90 -1.97 3.77 -5.10
C PHE A 90 -1.01 4.57 -5.97
N GLU A 91 -0.96 5.90 -5.82
CA GLU A 91 0.01 6.74 -6.50
C GLU A 91 1.44 6.31 -6.14
N GLY A 92 2.23 5.95 -7.14
CA GLY A 92 3.59 5.43 -6.97
C GLY A 92 3.69 3.93 -6.64
N VAL A 93 2.58 3.20 -6.54
CA VAL A 93 2.59 1.73 -6.51
C VAL A 93 2.73 1.20 -7.94
N PRO A 94 3.56 0.16 -8.20
CA PRO A 94 3.64 -0.44 -9.53
C PRO A 94 2.27 -0.85 -10.04
N SER A 95 1.92 -0.44 -11.24
CA SER A 95 0.62 -0.70 -11.83
C SER A 95 0.71 -1.20 -13.27
N GLY A 96 -0.40 -1.78 -13.74
CA GLY A 96 -0.63 -2.14 -15.13
C GLY A 96 -2.08 -1.87 -15.51
N THR A 97 -2.38 -1.96 -16.80
CA THR A 97 -3.73 -1.70 -17.32
C THR A 97 -4.23 -2.91 -18.09
N ILE A 98 -5.52 -3.20 -17.99
CA ILE A 98 -6.22 -4.23 -18.74
C ILE A 98 -7.55 -3.70 -19.25
N SER A 99 -7.97 -4.10 -20.45
CA SER A 99 -9.29 -3.75 -20.98
C SER A 99 -10.39 -4.57 -20.31
N ARG A 100 -11.54 -3.97 -20.00
CA ARG A 100 -12.70 -4.65 -19.44
C ARG A 100 -13.17 -5.83 -20.30
N GLU A 101 -13.15 -5.69 -21.62
CA GLU A 101 -13.55 -6.75 -22.55
C GLU A 101 -12.77 -8.06 -22.33
N LYS A 102 -11.49 -7.97 -21.96
CA LYS A 102 -10.66 -9.15 -21.66
C LYS A 102 -11.06 -9.83 -20.35
N LEU A 103 -11.45 -9.05 -19.34
CA LEU A 103 -11.94 -9.57 -18.06
C LEU A 103 -13.32 -10.22 -18.21
N GLU A 104 -14.20 -9.63 -19.03
CA GLU A 104 -15.52 -10.19 -19.35
C GLU A 104 -15.42 -11.55 -20.08
N GLY A 105 -14.34 -11.76 -20.83
CA GLY A 105 -14.04 -13.03 -21.49
C GLY A 105 -13.50 -14.14 -20.56
N GLY A 106 -13.36 -13.89 -19.25
CA GLY A 106 -12.76 -14.82 -18.29
C GLY A 106 -11.24 -14.83 -18.40
N LEU A 107 -10.57 -13.83 -17.82
CA LEU A 107 -9.12 -13.75 -17.86
C LEU A 107 -8.51 -14.51 -16.69
N ASN A 108 -7.64 -15.46 -17.00
CA ASN A 108 -6.91 -16.21 -15.99
C ASN A 108 -5.97 -15.29 -15.18
N ILE A 109 -5.92 -15.47 -13.85
CA ILE A 109 -5.08 -14.68 -12.95
C ILE A 109 -3.58 -14.67 -13.33
N VAL A 110 -3.05 -15.78 -13.85
CA VAL A 110 -1.67 -15.88 -14.31
C VAL A 110 -1.44 -15.05 -15.57
N ASP A 111 -2.40 -15.05 -16.49
CA ASP A 111 -2.32 -14.27 -17.71
C ASP A 111 -2.49 -12.77 -17.42
N LEU A 112 -3.41 -12.40 -16.53
CA LEU A 112 -3.55 -11.03 -16.04
C LEU A 112 -2.25 -10.51 -15.42
N MET A 113 -1.59 -11.29 -14.56
CA MET A 113 -0.30 -10.92 -13.97
C MET A 113 0.83 -10.77 -15.00
N MET A 114 0.79 -11.53 -16.09
CA MET A 114 1.78 -11.42 -17.17
C MET A 114 1.54 -10.17 -18.03
N GLU A 115 0.29 -9.92 -18.42
CA GLU A 115 -0.06 -8.76 -19.26
C GLU A 115 0.21 -7.44 -18.53
N THR A 116 -0.11 -7.39 -17.23
CA THR A 116 0.12 -6.22 -16.38
C THR A 116 1.56 -6.09 -15.90
N GLN A 117 2.45 -7.00 -16.30
CA GLN A 117 3.84 -7.06 -15.84
C GLN A 117 3.98 -7.16 -14.31
N ALA A 118 2.92 -7.62 -13.63
CA ALA A 118 2.93 -7.86 -12.20
C ALA A 118 3.94 -8.96 -11.81
N ILE A 119 4.31 -9.84 -12.75
CA ILE A 119 5.23 -10.96 -12.52
C ILE A 119 6.12 -11.21 -13.74
N PRO A 120 7.37 -11.68 -13.58
CA PRO A 120 8.28 -11.81 -14.71
C PRO A 120 8.05 -13.09 -15.53
N SER A 121 7.35 -14.10 -14.99
CA SER A 121 7.04 -15.33 -15.74
C SER A 121 5.81 -16.08 -15.23
N LYS A 122 5.14 -16.81 -16.14
CA LYS A 122 4.00 -17.70 -15.80
C LYS A 122 4.38 -18.80 -14.80
N LYS A 123 5.61 -19.31 -14.86
CA LYS A 123 6.10 -20.33 -13.93
C LYS A 123 6.21 -19.77 -12.51
N GLU A 124 6.68 -18.53 -12.38
CA GLU A 124 6.78 -17.86 -11.09
C GLU A 124 5.41 -17.51 -10.51
N ALA A 125 4.45 -17.11 -11.35
CA ALA A 125 3.05 -16.93 -10.95
C ALA A 125 2.45 -18.18 -10.32
N LYS A 126 2.53 -19.32 -11.02
CA LYS A 126 2.02 -20.59 -10.50
C LYS A 126 2.68 -21.00 -9.19
N ARG A 127 4.00 -20.77 -9.07
CA ARG A 127 4.75 -21.02 -7.84
C ARG A 127 4.28 -20.11 -6.69
N LEU A 128 4.06 -18.83 -6.96
CA LEU A 128 3.60 -17.87 -5.96
C LEU A 128 2.22 -18.25 -5.42
N ILE A 129 1.29 -18.61 -6.32
CA ILE A 129 -0.07 -19.05 -5.98
C ILE A 129 -0.02 -20.34 -5.16
N ALA A 130 0.73 -21.35 -5.62
CA ALA A 130 0.87 -22.63 -4.91
C ALA A 130 1.48 -22.49 -3.50
N GLN A 131 2.24 -21.41 -3.25
CA GLN A 131 2.80 -21.08 -1.94
C GLN A 131 1.87 -20.21 -1.07
N GLY A 132 0.64 -19.93 -1.52
CA GLY A 132 -0.29 -19.02 -0.85
C GLY A 132 0.19 -17.57 -0.82
N GLY A 133 1.10 -17.21 -1.72
CA GLY A 133 1.78 -15.93 -1.76
C GLY A 133 1.06 -14.85 -2.58
N LEU A 134 -0.09 -15.17 -3.20
CA LEU A 134 -0.88 -14.22 -3.97
C LEU A 134 -2.20 -13.93 -3.26
N ARG A 135 -2.54 -12.66 -3.15
CA ARG A 135 -3.88 -12.20 -2.78
C ARG A 135 -4.44 -11.28 -3.86
N VAL A 136 -5.71 -11.46 -4.18
CA VAL A 136 -6.50 -10.61 -5.09
C VAL A 136 -7.54 -9.91 -4.24
N ASN A 137 -7.59 -8.57 -4.28
CA ASN A 137 -8.48 -7.76 -3.45
C ASN A 137 -8.41 -8.13 -1.96
N LEU A 138 -7.18 -8.42 -1.49
CA LEU A 138 -6.86 -8.88 -0.12
C LEU A 138 -7.34 -10.31 0.23
N GLU A 139 -8.05 -10.99 -0.67
CA GLU A 139 -8.45 -12.39 -0.52
C GLU A 139 -7.39 -13.35 -1.06
N PRO A 140 -7.13 -14.49 -0.39
CA PRO A 140 -6.15 -15.47 -0.86
C PRO A 140 -6.58 -16.09 -2.19
N CYS A 141 -5.67 -16.10 -3.17
CA CYS A 141 -5.87 -16.82 -4.42
C CYS A 141 -5.25 -18.21 -4.29
N GLU A 142 -6.09 -19.25 -4.31
CA GLU A 142 -5.66 -20.64 -4.09
C GLU A 142 -5.32 -21.38 -5.38
N ALA A 143 -5.91 -20.96 -6.51
CA ALA A 143 -5.87 -21.71 -7.75
C ALA A 143 -5.26 -20.89 -8.89
N ALA A 144 -4.35 -21.50 -9.65
CA ALA A 144 -3.72 -20.81 -10.79
C ALA A 144 -4.64 -20.72 -12.01
N ASP A 145 -5.72 -21.48 -12.01
CA ASP A 145 -6.81 -21.48 -12.97
C ASP A 145 -7.94 -20.51 -12.58
N THR A 146 -7.83 -19.75 -11.47
CA THR A 146 -8.82 -18.73 -11.11
C THR A 146 -9.02 -17.74 -12.25
N GLU A 147 -10.25 -17.64 -12.72
CA GLU A 147 -10.71 -16.65 -13.68
C GLU A 147 -11.20 -15.42 -12.93
N LEU A 148 -10.70 -14.26 -13.34
CA LEU A 148 -11.20 -12.98 -12.86
C LEU A 148 -12.30 -12.50 -13.78
N THR A 149 -13.36 -11.98 -13.17
CA THR A 149 -14.56 -11.49 -13.86
C THR A 149 -14.85 -10.05 -13.45
N ALA A 150 -15.91 -9.47 -14.00
CA ALA A 150 -16.33 -8.12 -13.67
C ALA A 150 -16.67 -7.93 -12.17
N SER A 151 -17.05 -9.00 -11.45
CA SER A 151 -17.33 -8.92 -10.00
C SER A 151 -16.08 -8.70 -9.15
N ASP A 152 -14.90 -9.02 -9.68
CA ASP A 152 -13.63 -8.85 -8.99
C ASP A 152 -13.07 -7.43 -9.16
N ILE A 153 -13.74 -6.58 -9.94
CA ILE A 153 -13.31 -5.20 -10.16
C ILE A 153 -13.79 -4.31 -9.01
N LEU A 154 -12.85 -3.86 -8.18
CA LEU A 154 -13.11 -2.88 -7.14
C LEU A 154 -13.52 -1.55 -7.78
N HIS A 155 -14.68 -1.06 -7.34
CA HIS A 155 -15.26 0.22 -7.78
C HIS A 155 -15.34 0.36 -9.30
N ASN A 156 -15.51 -0.75 -10.03
CA ASN A 156 -15.54 -0.80 -11.49
C ASN A 156 -14.29 -0.21 -12.20
N LYS A 157 -13.17 -0.01 -11.48
CA LYS A 157 -11.96 0.62 -12.03
C LYS A 157 -10.66 -0.14 -11.80
N LEU A 158 -10.54 -0.97 -10.76
CA LEU A 158 -9.24 -1.58 -10.45
C LEU A 158 -9.33 -2.95 -9.78
N ILE A 159 -8.24 -3.71 -9.86
CA ILE A 159 -8.02 -4.97 -9.15
C ILE A 159 -6.70 -4.84 -8.39
N TRP A 160 -6.70 -5.23 -7.11
CA TRP A 160 -5.50 -5.16 -6.28
C TRP A 160 -4.83 -6.54 -6.17
N LEU A 161 -3.60 -6.64 -6.67
CA LEU A 161 -2.73 -7.79 -6.48
C LEU A 161 -1.71 -7.55 -5.36
N LYS A 162 -1.70 -8.40 -4.33
CA LYS A 162 -0.70 -8.38 -3.26
C LYS A 162 0.13 -9.66 -3.30
N LYS A 163 1.43 -9.48 -3.53
CA LYS A 163 2.44 -10.55 -3.61
C LYS A 163 3.20 -10.62 -2.30
N GLY A 164 2.98 -11.67 -1.53
CA GLY A 164 3.52 -11.84 -0.18
C GLY A 164 3.02 -10.75 0.78
N LYS A 165 3.89 -10.27 1.65
CA LYS A 165 3.49 -9.32 2.72
C LYS A 165 3.51 -7.84 2.31
N LYS A 166 4.39 -7.45 1.39
CA LYS A 166 4.71 -6.02 1.13
C LYS A 166 4.62 -5.58 -0.32
N LYS A 167 4.60 -6.50 -1.29
CA LYS A 167 4.66 -6.14 -2.71
C LYS A 167 3.24 -5.97 -3.24
N ASN A 168 2.77 -4.74 -3.33
CA ASN A 168 1.50 -4.40 -3.95
C ASN A 168 1.70 -4.14 -5.45
N HIS A 169 0.69 -4.50 -6.25
CA HIS A 169 0.59 -4.17 -7.67
C HIS A 169 -0.88 -3.92 -8.01
N ILE A 170 -1.16 -2.85 -8.74
CA ILE A 170 -2.52 -2.40 -9.03
C ILE A 170 -2.80 -2.56 -10.51
N VAL A 171 -3.93 -3.18 -10.83
CA VAL A 171 -4.37 -3.39 -12.20
C VAL A 171 -5.55 -2.49 -12.46
N PHE A 172 -5.37 -1.46 -13.28
CA PHE A 172 -6.45 -0.59 -13.71
C PHE A 172 -7.23 -1.25 -14.84
N VAL A 173 -8.56 -1.18 -14.75
CA VAL A 173 -9.48 -1.72 -15.75
C VAL A 173 -10.07 -0.56 -16.53
N GLU A 174 -9.80 -0.53 -17.83
CA GLU A 174 -10.28 0.50 -18.77
C GLU A 174 -11.33 -0.06 -19.75
#